data_AF-L1M6E2-F1
#
_entry.id   AF-L1M6E2-F1
#
_cell.length_a   1.000
_cell.length_b   1.000
_cell.length_c   1.000
_cell.angle_alpha   90.00
_cell.angle_beta   90.00
_cell.angle_gamma   90.00
#
_symmetry.space_group_name_H-M   'P 1'
#
loop_
_entity.id
_entity.type
_entity.pdbx_description
1 polymer ?
#
loop_
_entity_poly.entity_id
_entity_poly.type
_entity_poly.pdbx_seq_one_letter_code
_entity_poly.pdbx_strand_id
1 'polypeptide(L)' 'MNQLEAPRTLEAVASQAAKELGAVLAIGYALTASDLPIIRRRLDEVIQATNAAIQACEQSNSQKTDK' A
#
# COMPACT_ATOMS: atom_id res chain seq x y z
N MET A 1 26.83 -1.59 -1.45
CA MET A 1 25.67 -0.87 -2.02
C MET A 1 24.79 -0.45 -0.86
N ASN A 2 25.06 0.71 -0.25
CA ASN A 2 24.25 1.23 0.85
C ASN A 2 23.05 1.96 0.25
N GLN A 3 21.93 1.27 0.13
CA GLN A 3 20.67 1.91 -0.17
C GLN A 3 20.25 2.66 1.11
N LEU A 4 20.50 3.97 1.14
CA LEU A 4 19.85 4.87 2.09
C LEU A 4 18.35 4.73 1.85
N GLU A 5 17.69 3.90 2.65
CA GLU A 5 16.23 3.90 2.74
C GLU A 5 15.85 5.24 3.34
N ALA A 6 15.66 6.25 2.49
CA ALA A 6 14.93 7.44 2.86
C ALA A 6 13.64 6.97 3.57
N PRO A 7 13.22 7.61 4.67
CA PRO A 7 12.04 7.19 5.42
C PRO A 7 10.90 7.05 4.41
N ARG A 8 10.44 5.81 4.19
CA ARG A 8 9.39 5.57 3.20
C ARG A 8 8.17 6.30 3.70
N THR A 9 7.71 7.28 2.94
CA THR A 9 6.47 7.98 3.26
C THR A 9 5.31 6.99 3.18
N LEU A 10 4.21 7.26 3.88
CA LEU A 10 3.04 6.36 3.87
C LEU A 10 2.47 6.20 2.46
N GLU A 11 2.57 7.23 1.63
CA GLU A 11 2.22 7.19 0.20
C GLU A 11 3.13 6.24 -0.58
N ALA A 12 4.44 6.24 -0.30
CA ALA A 12 5.38 5.32 -0.93
C ALA A 12 5.10 3.86 -0.53
N VAL A 13 4.70 3.62 0.72
CA VAL A 13 4.28 2.29 1.20
C VAL A 13 2.99 1.84 0.52
N ALA A 14 1.98 2.71 0.44
CA ALA A 14 0.72 2.42 -0.24
C ALA A 14 0.92 2.14 -1.74
N SER A 15 1.74 2.96 -2.40
CA SER A 15 2.09 2.78 -3.82
C SER A 15 2.81 1.46 -4.07
N GLN A 16 3.77 1.11 -3.21
CA GLN A 16 4.52 -0.13 -3.31
C GLN A 16 3.63 -1.37 -3.10
N ALA A 17 2.75 -1.34 -2.09
CA ALA A 17 1.79 -2.42 -1.85
C ALA A 17 0.85 -2.62 -3.07
N ALA A 18 0.37 -1.52 -3.66
CA ALA A 18 -0.51 -1.59 -4.83
C ALA A 18 0.21 -2.18 -6.05
N LYS A 19 1.49 -1.84 -6.24
CA LYS A 19 2.35 -2.41 -7.29
C LYS A 19 2.53 -3.92 -7.12
N GLU A 20 2.76 -4.39 -5.89
CA GLU A 20 2.89 -5.82 -5.60
C GLU A 20 1.59 -6.58 -5.83
N LEU A 21 0.44 -6.03 -5.43
CA LEU A 21 -0.86 -6.62 -5.75
C LEU A 21 -1.07 -6.71 -7.27
N GLY A 22 -0.76 -5.64 -8.01
CA GLY A 22 -0.83 -5.64 -9.46
C GLY A 22 0.06 -6.70 -10.10
N ALA A 23 1.27 -6.90 -9.58
CA ALA A 23 2.18 -7.95 -10.05
C ALA A 23 1.63 -9.36 -9.82
N VAL A 24 0.97 -9.60 -8.67
CA VAL A 24 0.31 -10.89 -8.39
C VAL A 24 -0.86 -11.14 -9.34
N LEU A 25 -1.64 -10.10 -9.66
CA LEU A 25 -2.77 -10.21 -10.58
C LEU A 25 -2.35 -10.31 -12.06
N ALA A 26 -1.16 -9.79 -12.41
CA ALA A 26 -0.65 -9.74 -13.78
C ALA A 26 0.14 -11.01 -14.20
N ILE A 27 0.26 -12.02 -13.34
CA ILE A 27 0.80 -13.33 -13.73
C ILE A 27 -0.16 -13.89 -14.77
N GLY A 28 0.26 -13.93 -16.05
CA GLY A 28 -0.57 -14.08 -17.25
C GLY A 28 -1.36 -15.37 -17.45
N TYR A 29 -1.84 -15.98 -16.37
CA TYR A 29 -2.76 -17.11 -16.35
C TYR A 29 -4.07 -16.70 -15.66
N ALA A 30 -5.12 -17.47 -15.89
CA ALA A 30 -6.35 -17.30 -15.13
C ALA A 30 -6.07 -17.51 -13.63
N LEU A 31 -6.63 -16.64 -12.80
CA LEU A 31 -6.57 -16.77 -11.35
C LEU A 31 -7.06 -18.16 -10.92
N THR A 32 -6.25 -18.87 -10.14
CA THR A 32 -6.62 -20.17 -9.58
C THR A 32 -7.02 -20.04 -8.11
N ALA A 33 -7.72 -21.06 -7.59
CA ALA A 33 -8.09 -21.10 -6.17
C ALA A 33 -6.87 -21.03 -5.23
N SER A 34 -5.71 -21.52 -5.70
CA SER A 34 -4.44 -21.49 -4.96
C SER A 34 -3.84 -20.09 -4.86
N ASP A 35 -4.22 -19.15 -5.74
CA ASP A 35 -3.75 -17.76 -5.74
C ASP A 35 -4.60 -16.87 -4.81
N LEU A 36 -5.82 -17.29 -4.46
CA LEU A 36 -6.73 -16.50 -3.63
C LEU A 36 -6.13 -16.08 -2.27
N PRO A 37 -5.38 -16.94 -1.53
CA PRO A 37 -4.78 -16.54 -0.26
C PRO A 37 -3.76 -15.41 -0.41
N ILE A 38 -2.91 -15.46 -1.45
CA ILE A 38 -1.89 -14.42 -1.66
C ILE A 38 -2.53 -13.12 -2.14
N ILE A 39 -3.55 -13.18 -3.00
CA ILE A 39 -4.30 -12.00 -3.45
C ILE A 39 -5.02 -11.34 -2.29
N ARG A 40 -5.71 -12.12 -1.45
CA ARG A 40 -6.40 -11.61 -0.26
C ARG A 40 -5.43 -10.88 0.66
N ARG A 41 -4.27 -11.47 0.93
CA ARG A 41 -3.23 -10.86 1.75
C ARG A 41 -2.72 -9.56 1.16
N ARG A 42 -2.36 -9.54 -0.14
CA ARG A 42 -1.85 -8.33 -0.78
C ARG A 42 -2.89 -7.22 -0.88
N LEU A 43 -4.15 -7.57 -1.09
CA LEU A 43 -5.24 -6.62 -1.04
C LEU A 43 -5.39 -5.99 0.35
N ASP A 44 -5.32 -6.80 1.40
CA ASP A 44 -5.39 -6.32 2.78
C ASP A 44 -4.23 -5.36 3.11
N GLU A 45 -3.01 -5.71 2.69
CA GLU A 45 -1.82 -4.84 2.83
C GLU A 45 -2.00 -3.49 2.12
N VAL A 46 -2.58 -3.47 0.91
CA VAL A 46 -2.90 -2.23 0.18
C VAL A 46 -3.92 -1.37 0.94
N ILE A 47 -5.00 -1.99 1.44
CA ILE A 47 -6.04 -1.30 2.19
C ILE A 47 -5.45 -0.66 3.44
N GLN A 48 -4.67 -1.42 4.22
CA GLN A 48 -4.04 -0.92 5.43
C GLN A 48 -3.09 0.25 5.16
N ALA A 49 -2.19 0.11 4.18
CA ALA A 49 -1.22 1.16 3.84
C ALA A 49 -1.92 2.44 3.32
N THR A 50 -2.95 2.29 2.49
CA THR A 50 -3.71 3.42 1.95
C THR A 50 -4.50 4.13 3.05
N ASN A 51 -5.15 3.38 3.94
CA ASN A 51 -5.86 3.96 5.09
C ASN A 51 -4.90 4.70 6.03
N ALA A 52 -3.68 4.19 6.23
CA ALA A 52 -2.67 4.89 7.03
C ALA A 52 -2.26 6.22 6.38
N ALA A 53 -2.05 6.24 5.06
CA ALA A 53 -1.72 7.47 4.32
C ALA A 53 -2.86 8.50 4.37
N ILE A 54 -4.11 8.05 4.21
CA ILE A 54 -5.30 8.91 4.32
C ILE A 54 -5.39 9.53 5.72
N GLN A 55 -5.31 8.70 6.77
CA GLN A 55 -5.36 9.18 8.15
C GLN A 55 -4.26 10.19 8.46
N ALA A 56 -3.03 9.96 7.99
CA ALA A 56 -1.94 10.91 8.17
C ALA A 56 -2.21 12.25 7.48
N CYS A 57 -2.82 12.23 6.30
CA CYS A 57 -3.25 13.43 5.59
C CYS A 57 -4.36 14.18 6.34
N GLU A 58 -5.38 13.45 6.82
CA GLU A 58 -6.50 14.01 7.59
C GLU A 58 -6.03 14.64 8.92
N GLN A 59 -5.10 13.99 9.63
CA GLN A 59 -4.50 14.51 10.86
C GLN A 59 -3.67 15.77 10.60
N SER A 60 -2.93 15.79 9.49
CA SER A 60 -2.14 16.96 9.06
C SER A 60 -3.04 18.15 8.68
N ASN A 61 -4.22 17.88 8.11
CA ASN A 61 -5.19 18.91 7.76
C ASN A 61 -5.94 19.44 8.99
N SER A 62 -6.28 18.55 9.94
CA SER A 62 -6.96 18.92 11.20
C SER A 62 -6.07 19.77 12.12
N GLN A 63 -4.75 19.58 12.08
CA GLN A 63 -3.79 20.43 12.80
C GLN A 63 -3.62 21.83 12.18
N LYS A 64 -4.10 22.06 10.95
CA LYS A 64 -4.00 23.37 10.26
C LYS A 64 -5.16 24.31 10.54
N THR A 65 -6.25 23.83 11.15
CA THR A 65 -7.48 24.62 11.37
C THR A 65 -7.58 25.25 12.77
N ASP A 66 -6.59 25.03 13.64
CA ASP A 66 -6.55 25.59 15.00
C ASP A 66 -5.53 26.73 15.13
N LYS A 67 -5.46 27.63 14.15
CA LYS A 67 -4.56 28.80 14.19
C LYS A 67 -5.21 30.09 13.77
#